data_AF-A0A957DHX5-F1
#
_entry.id   AF-A0A957DHX5-F1
#
_cell.length_a   1.000
_cell.length_b   1.000
_cell.length_c   1.000
_cell.angle_alpha   90.00
_cell.angle_beta   90.00
_cell.angle_gamma   90.00
#
_symmetry.space_group_name_H-M   'P 1'
#
loop_
_entity.id
_entity.type
_entity.pdbx_description
1 polymer ?
#
loop_
_entity_poly.entity_id
_entity_poly.type
_entity_poly.pdbx_seq_one_letter_code
_entity_poly.pdbx_strand_id
1 'polypeptide(L)'
;AGYLVGLLILVGYLLWWRYLQDNFRRRILGQRLLLAIIIPLAFGLIYALVLYLIGQPDLSVAWSSYLPELEAESVQSMFSSLGALLGVGCGLVLEGSRVRFRAGGPIWKRAVRVILGLIGAVAFWRGLALVFPTDPLWLGLPLRALRYFLLGIWVSYYGPMVFVRLRLADADPPPGIELTIRPLDRIQPPK
;
A
#
# COMPACT_ATOMS: atom_id res chain seq x y z
N ALA A 1 -1.79 29.40 -5.64
CA ALA A 1 -2.47 28.20 -5.06
C ALA A 1 -1.52 27.00 -4.92
N GLY A 2 -0.80 26.57 -5.96
CA GLY A 2 0.04 25.35 -5.94
C GLY A 2 1.15 25.30 -4.88
N TYR A 3 1.87 26.40 -4.64
CA TYR A 3 2.92 26.44 -3.61
C TYR A 3 2.39 26.23 -2.19
N LEU A 4 1.17 26.70 -1.92
CA LEU A 4 0.54 26.56 -0.60
C LEU A 4 0.16 25.10 -0.33
N VAL A 5 -0.40 24.42 -1.33
CA VAL A 5 -0.68 22.98 -1.27
C VAL A 5 0.62 22.20 -1.13
N GLY A 6 1.66 22.55 -1.89
CA GLY A 6 2.98 21.92 -1.78
C GLY A 6 3.60 22.08 -0.39
N LEU A 7 3.54 23.29 0.18
CA LEU A 7 4.01 23.57 1.53
C LEU A 7 3.22 22.75 2.57
N LEU A 8 1.89 22.69 2.46
CA LEU A 8 1.04 21.92 3.37
C LEU A 8 1.37 20.42 3.33
N ILE A 9 1.55 19.85 2.14
CA ILE A 9 1.96 18.45 1.97
C ILE A 9 3.34 18.21 2.59
N LEU A 10 4.29 19.11 2.34
CA LEU A 10 5.65 19.01 2.89
C LEU A 10 5.63 19.05 4.43
N VAL A 11 4.92 20.01 5.01
CA VAL A 11 4.80 20.13 6.47
C VAL A 11 4.11 18.89 7.05
N GLY A 12 3.03 18.42 6.43
CA GLY A 12 2.36 17.18 6.83
C GLY A 12 3.30 15.97 6.81
N TYR A 13 4.12 15.83 5.77
CA TYR A 13 5.14 14.77 5.67
C TYR A 13 6.22 14.89 6.75
N LEU A 14 6.73 16.10 7.01
CA LEU A 14 7.75 16.33 8.03
C LEU A 14 7.22 16.02 9.44
N LEU A 15 5.97 16.41 9.73
CA LEU A 15 5.30 16.07 10.99
C LEU A 15 5.10 14.55 11.11
N TRP A 16 4.66 13.90 10.05
CA TRP A 16 4.51 12.44 10.03
C TRP A 16 5.84 11.73 10.30
N TRP A 17 6.90 12.12 9.59
CA TRP A 17 8.25 11.57 9.74
C TRP A 17 8.75 11.71 11.18
N ARG A 18 8.61 12.91 11.76
CA ARG A 18 9.13 13.23 13.09
C ARG A 18 8.36 12.58 14.24
N TYR A 19 7.04 12.41 14.12
CA TYR A 19 6.20 11.96 15.24
C TYR A 19 5.62 10.55 15.08
N LEU A 20 5.28 10.12 13.87
CA LEU A 20 4.54 8.87 13.66
C LEU A 20 5.43 7.69 13.25
N GLN A 21 6.57 7.93 12.61
CA GLN A 21 7.39 6.86 12.04
C GLN A 21 7.95 5.89 13.09
N ASP A 22 8.56 6.42 14.15
CA ASP A 22 9.16 5.59 15.20
C ASP A 22 8.09 4.83 15.97
N ASN A 23 6.96 5.48 16.22
CA ASN A 23 5.83 4.84 16.90
C ASN A 23 5.24 3.72 16.03
N PHE A 24 5.09 3.93 14.72
CA PHE A 24 4.60 2.93 13.76
C PHE A 24 5.54 1.71 13.67
N ARG A 25 6.86 1.94 13.62
CA ARG A 25 7.88 0.85 13.59
C ARG A 25 8.00 0.10 14.92
N ARG A 26 7.49 0.63 16.03
CA ARG A 26 7.45 -0.06 17.33
C ARG A 26 6.16 -0.85 17.56
N ARG A 27 5.11 -0.63 16.76
CA ARG A 27 3.84 -1.37 16.88
C ARG A 27 3.98 -2.82 16.47
N ILE A 28 3.22 -3.70 17.11
CA ILE A 28 3.09 -5.11 16.69
C ILE A 28 2.47 -5.21 15.29
N LEU A 29 2.75 -6.31 14.59
CA LEU A 29 2.35 -6.52 13.19
C LEU A 29 0.84 -6.30 12.98
N GLY A 30 0.00 -6.81 13.90
CA GLY A 30 -1.45 -6.65 13.82
C GLY A 30 -1.90 -5.19 13.83
N GLN A 31 -1.31 -4.34 14.68
CA GLN A 31 -1.64 -2.91 14.73
C GLN A 31 -1.22 -2.17 13.45
N ARG A 32 -0.11 -2.57 12.81
CA ARG A 32 0.31 -1.96 11.53
C ARG A 32 -0.63 -2.33 10.41
N LEU A 33 -1.10 -3.58 10.36
CA LEU A 33 -2.12 -4.01 9.40
C LEU A 33 -3.44 -3.29 9.64
N LEU A 34 -3.87 -3.15 10.90
CA LEU A 34 -5.07 -2.38 11.23
C LEU A 34 -4.96 -0.93 10.73
N LEU A 35 -3.83 -0.26 10.92
CA LEU A 35 -3.62 1.09 10.39
C LEU A 35 -3.63 1.12 8.85
N ALA A 36 -3.01 0.13 8.20
CA ALA A 36 -3.04 0.01 6.73
C ALA A 36 -4.46 -0.20 6.17
N ILE A 37 -5.38 -0.73 6.98
CA ILE A 37 -6.80 -0.91 6.62
C ILE A 37 -7.62 0.34 6.96
N ILE A 38 -7.40 0.93 8.15
CA ILE A 38 -8.15 2.09 8.64
C ILE A 38 -7.91 3.31 7.76
N ILE A 39 -6.68 3.52 7.26
CA ILE A 39 -6.36 4.70 6.44
C ILE A 39 -7.21 4.75 5.15
N PRO A 40 -7.22 3.72 4.28
CA PRO A 40 -8.12 3.68 3.13
C PRO A 40 -9.59 3.82 3.53
N LEU A 41 -10.05 3.14 4.58
CA LEU A 41 -11.44 3.27 5.04
C LEU A 41 -11.79 4.70 5.43
N ALA A 42 -10.89 5.41 6.12
CA ALA A 42 -11.07 6.82 6.45
C ALA A 42 -11.16 7.69 5.20
N PHE A 43 -10.32 7.46 4.18
CA PHE A 43 -10.44 8.16 2.89
C PHE A 43 -11.79 7.88 2.21
N GLY A 44 -12.26 6.63 2.23
CA GLY A 44 -13.59 6.23 1.74
C GLY A 44 -14.72 6.97 2.44
N LEU A 45 -14.65 7.06 3.76
CA LEU A 45 -15.63 7.78 4.58
C LEU A 45 -15.59 9.29 4.33
N ILE A 46 -14.41 9.88 4.21
CA ILE A 46 -14.26 11.30 3.89
C ILE A 46 -14.87 11.60 2.52
N TYR A 47 -14.61 10.78 1.51
CA TYR A 47 -15.22 10.94 0.19
C TYR A 47 -16.75 10.89 0.25
N ALA A 48 -17.31 9.90 0.94
CA ALA A 48 -18.76 9.80 1.14
C ALA A 48 -19.34 11.00 1.89
N LEU A 49 -18.64 11.48 2.92
CA LEU A 49 -19.03 12.66 3.68
C LEU A 49 -19.00 13.93 2.82
N VAL A 50 -17.98 14.11 2.00
CA VAL A 50 -17.87 15.24 1.08
C VAL A 50 -19.04 15.23 0.08
N LEU A 51 -19.35 14.08 -0.53
CA LEU A 51 -20.51 13.97 -1.42
C LEU A 51 -21.82 14.26 -0.70
N TYR A 52 -21.97 13.77 0.53
CA TYR A 52 -23.15 14.04 1.35
C TYR A 52 -23.31 15.53 1.68
N LEU A 53 -22.21 16.24 1.98
CA LEU A 53 -22.21 17.67 2.29
C LEU A 53 -22.43 18.56 1.06
N ILE A 54 -21.91 18.17 -0.11
CA ILE A 54 -22.09 18.91 -1.36
C ILE A 54 -23.54 18.79 -1.86
N GLY A 55 -24.16 17.62 -1.66
CA GLY A 55 -25.53 17.37 -2.12
C GLY A 55 -25.60 17.03 -3.62
N GLN A 56 -26.78 17.19 -4.21
CA GLN A 56 -26.98 16.87 -5.63
C GLN A 56 -26.35 17.91 -6.55
N PRO A 57 -25.78 17.49 -7.70
CA PRO A 57 -25.26 18.42 -8.68
C PRO A 57 -26.34 19.36 -9.22
N ASP A 58 -25.95 20.58 -9.54
CA ASP A 58 -26.82 21.52 -10.27
C ASP A 58 -26.96 21.06 -11.72
N LEU A 59 -28.18 20.67 -12.12
CA LEU A 59 -28.49 20.19 -13.46
C LEU A 59 -28.86 21.32 -14.44
N SER A 60 -28.96 22.57 -13.96
CA SER A 60 -29.35 23.73 -14.79
C SER A 60 -28.24 24.24 -15.72
N VAL A 61 -27.01 23.74 -15.53
CA VAL A 61 -25.81 24.17 -16.26
C VAL A 61 -25.67 23.48 -17.62
N ALA A 62 -25.08 24.17 -18.60
CA ALA A 62 -24.92 23.67 -19.98
C ALA A 62 -24.08 22.39 -20.11
N TRP A 63 -23.25 22.06 -19.12
CA TRP A 63 -22.40 20.87 -19.08
C TRP A 63 -23.01 19.72 -18.24
N SER A 64 -24.27 19.84 -17.81
CA SER A 64 -24.91 18.82 -16.96
C SER A 64 -25.04 17.46 -17.63
N SER A 65 -24.98 17.39 -18.97
CA SER A 65 -24.99 16.14 -19.73
C SER A 65 -23.79 15.23 -19.44
N TYR A 66 -22.65 15.78 -18.99
CA TYR A 66 -21.45 15.01 -18.67
C TYR A 66 -21.43 14.49 -17.23
N LEU A 67 -22.30 15.02 -16.36
CA LEU A 67 -22.31 14.68 -14.93
C LEU A 67 -22.47 13.18 -14.64
N PRO A 68 -23.39 12.43 -15.27
CA PRO A 68 -23.60 11.02 -14.93
C PRO A 68 -22.36 10.16 -15.20
N GLU A 69 -21.65 10.43 -16.30
CA GLU A 69 -20.43 9.71 -16.67
C GLU A 69 -19.28 10.05 -15.71
N LEU A 70 -19.10 11.34 -15.39
CA LEU A 70 -18.08 11.81 -14.45
C LEU A 70 -18.29 11.27 -13.03
N GLU A 71 -19.54 11.21 -12.56
CA GLU A 71 -19.87 10.62 -11.26
C GLU A 71 -19.55 9.13 -11.23
N ALA A 72 -19.95 8.40 -12.27
CA ALA A 72 -19.66 6.97 -12.37
C ALA A 72 -18.14 6.71 -12.40
N GLU A 73 -17.38 7.50 -13.16
CA GLU A 73 -15.92 7.42 -13.22
C GLU A 73 -15.28 7.78 -11.87
N SER A 74 -15.78 8.81 -11.18
CA SER A 74 -15.29 9.24 -9.88
C SER A 74 -15.45 8.16 -8.82
N VAL A 75 -16.65 7.56 -8.73
CA VAL A 75 -16.93 6.44 -7.81
C VAL A 75 -16.03 5.25 -8.13
N GLN A 76 -15.94 4.89 -9.41
CA GLN A 76 -15.08 3.82 -9.89
C GLN A 76 -13.59 4.03 -9.57
N SER A 77 -13.11 5.27 -9.72
CA SER A 77 -11.73 5.68 -9.41
C SER A 77 -11.47 5.64 -7.90
N MET A 78 -12.46 6.00 -7.09
CA MET A 78 -12.38 5.89 -5.64
C MET A 78 -12.19 4.44 -5.19
N PHE A 79 -13.01 3.50 -5.68
CA PHE A 79 -12.86 2.08 -5.35
C PHE A 79 -11.51 1.49 -5.82
N SER A 80 -11.04 1.91 -7.00
CA SER A 80 -9.71 1.53 -7.51
C SER A 80 -8.59 2.00 -6.58
N SER A 81 -8.67 3.26 -6.15
CA SER A 81 -7.68 3.90 -5.26
C SER A 81 -7.68 3.28 -3.87
N LEU A 82 -8.86 3.01 -3.30
CA LEU A 82 -9.02 2.32 -2.02
C LEU A 82 -8.42 0.92 -2.05
N GLY A 83 -8.75 0.14 -3.09
CA GLY A 83 -8.18 -1.19 -3.30
C GLY A 83 -6.65 -1.15 -3.38
N ALA A 84 -6.11 -0.25 -4.21
CA ALA A 84 -4.67 -0.09 -4.37
C ALA A 84 -3.97 0.32 -3.07
N LEU A 85 -4.49 1.32 -2.35
CA LEU A 85 -3.94 1.77 -1.06
C LEU A 85 -3.97 0.67 -0.01
N LEU A 86 -5.08 -0.08 0.07
CA LEU A 86 -5.21 -1.23 0.96
C LEU A 86 -4.17 -2.31 0.61
N GLY A 87 -4.03 -2.64 -0.67
CA GLY A 87 -3.13 -3.69 -1.16
C GLY A 87 -1.66 -3.34 -0.93
N VAL A 88 -1.27 -2.12 -1.29
CA VAL A 88 0.09 -1.61 -1.06
C VAL A 88 0.37 -1.46 0.44
N GLY A 89 -0.56 -0.90 1.22
CA GLY A 89 -0.40 -0.72 2.66
C GLY A 89 -0.19 -2.04 3.39
N CYS A 90 -1.07 -3.02 3.16
CA CYS A 90 -0.92 -4.37 3.72
C CYS A 90 0.36 -5.05 3.22
N GLY A 91 0.64 -4.95 1.92
CA GLY A 91 1.81 -5.60 1.33
C GLY A 91 3.13 -5.04 1.85
N LEU A 92 3.27 -3.72 2.01
CA LEU A 92 4.47 -3.11 2.62
C LEU A 92 4.69 -3.57 4.07
N VAL A 93 3.62 -3.70 4.86
CA VAL A 93 3.70 -4.21 6.24
C VAL A 93 4.14 -5.69 6.26
N LEU A 94 3.61 -6.50 5.34
CA LEU A 94 3.95 -7.92 5.23
C LEU A 94 5.37 -8.13 4.67
N GLU A 95 5.77 -7.32 3.70
CA GLU A 95 7.10 -7.36 3.08
C GLU A 95 8.17 -7.09 4.13
N GLY A 96 8.07 -5.96 4.84
CA GLY A 96 9.07 -5.59 5.84
C GLY A 96 9.13 -6.53 7.05
N SER A 97 8.10 -7.34 7.29
CA SER A 97 8.08 -8.30 8.40
C SER A 97 8.51 -9.72 8.00
N ARG A 98 8.22 -10.15 6.77
CA ARG A 98 8.43 -11.54 6.33
C ARG A 98 9.49 -11.71 5.25
N VAL A 99 9.60 -10.77 4.32
CA VAL A 99 10.48 -10.89 3.14
C VAL A 99 11.78 -10.13 3.37
N ARG A 100 11.70 -8.86 3.80
CA ARG A 100 12.84 -7.98 4.05
C ARG A 100 13.77 -7.91 2.82
N PHE A 101 13.17 -7.65 1.68
CA PHE A 101 13.78 -7.63 0.36
C PHE A 101 14.88 -6.59 0.26
N ARG A 102 16.05 -7.00 -0.23
CA ARG A 102 17.14 -6.10 -0.60
C ARG A 102 17.21 -5.91 -2.11
N ALA A 103 17.09 -4.66 -2.55
CA ALA A 103 17.10 -4.28 -3.97
C ALA A 103 18.47 -4.42 -4.66
N GLY A 104 19.54 -4.72 -3.90
CA GLY A 104 20.90 -4.89 -4.40
C GLY A 104 21.07 -6.02 -5.42
N GLY A 105 22.33 -6.21 -5.85
CA GLY A 105 22.73 -7.28 -6.76
C GLY A 105 22.91 -6.88 -8.23
N PRO A 106 23.30 -7.86 -9.09
CA PRO A 106 23.64 -7.65 -10.49
C PRO A 106 22.53 -7.00 -11.32
N ILE A 107 22.91 -6.23 -12.33
CA ILE A 107 21.97 -5.51 -13.22
C ILE A 107 21.00 -6.48 -13.92
N TRP A 108 21.48 -7.65 -14.36
CA TRP A 108 20.61 -8.64 -15.02
C TRP A 108 19.50 -9.15 -14.09
N LYS A 109 19.79 -9.35 -12.79
CA LYS A 109 18.77 -9.73 -11.80
C LYS A 109 17.74 -8.61 -11.61
N ARG A 110 18.17 -7.35 -11.67
CA ARG A 110 17.25 -6.19 -11.64
C ARG A 110 16.31 -6.21 -12.85
N ALA A 111 16.83 -6.45 -14.05
CA ALA A 111 16.02 -6.52 -15.27
C ALA A 111 14.97 -7.65 -15.19
N VAL A 112 15.37 -8.86 -14.78
CA VAL A 112 14.44 -9.99 -14.63
C VAL A 112 13.35 -9.70 -13.59
N ARG A 113 13.69 -9.06 -12.47
CA ARG A 113 12.69 -8.65 -11.46
C ARG A 113 11.67 -7.65 -12.03
N VAL A 114 12.10 -6.68 -12.83
CA VAL A 114 11.18 -5.73 -13.49
C VAL A 114 10.23 -6.48 -14.43
N ILE A 115 10.77 -7.37 -15.27
CA ILE A 115 9.95 -8.16 -16.21
C ILE A 115 8.94 -9.02 -15.47
N LEU A 116 9.36 -9.79 -14.47
CA LEU A 116 8.46 -10.64 -13.68
C LEU A 116 7.42 -9.82 -12.90
N GLY A 117 7.84 -8.69 -12.33
CA GLY A 117 6.96 -7.75 -11.65
C GLY A 117 5.86 -7.23 -12.58
N LEU A 118 6.24 -6.79 -13.78
CA LEU A 118 5.32 -6.33 -14.81
C LEU A 118 4.39 -7.43 -15.31
N ILE A 119 4.89 -8.63 -15.55
CA ILE A 119 4.06 -9.77 -15.98
C ILE A 119 2.98 -10.05 -14.94
N GLY A 120 3.35 -10.14 -13.66
CA GLY A 120 2.36 -10.36 -12.60
C GLY A 120 1.41 -9.19 -12.44
N ALA A 121 1.89 -7.94 -12.57
CA ALA A 121 1.03 -6.76 -12.51
C ALA A 121 0.00 -6.73 -13.66
N VAL A 122 0.42 -7.03 -14.88
CA VAL A 122 -0.48 -7.14 -16.04
C VAL A 122 -1.46 -8.31 -15.87
N ALA A 123 -1.00 -9.45 -15.35
CA ALA A 123 -1.86 -10.59 -15.08
C ALA A 123 -2.97 -10.23 -14.07
N PHE A 124 -2.65 -9.50 -12.99
CA PHE A 124 -3.68 -9.05 -12.06
C PHE A 124 -4.58 -7.96 -12.64
N TRP A 125 -4.01 -7.00 -13.36
CA TRP A 125 -4.77 -5.85 -13.88
C TRP A 125 -5.68 -6.23 -15.05
N ARG A 126 -5.15 -6.90 -16.08
CA ARG A 126 -5.89 -7.33 -17.28
C ARG A 126 -6.57 -8.68 -17.07
N GLY A 127 -5.89 -9.65 -16.46
CA GLY A 127 -6.42 -11.00 -16.30
C GLY A 127 -7.70 -11.03 -15.46
N LEU A 128 -7.71 -10.36 -14.30
CA LEU A 128 -8.93 -10.28 -13.49
C LEU A 128 -10.00 -9.37 -14.13
N ALA A 129 -9.61 -8.39 -14.96
CA ALA A 129 -10.59 -7.59 -15.70
C ALA A 129 -11.44 -8.42 -16.67
N LEU A 130 -10.88 -9.50 -17.22
CA LEU A 130 -11.59 -10.42 -18.12
C LEU A 130 -12.55 -11.36 -17.36
N VAL A 131 -12.27 -11.63 -16.09
CA VAL A 131 -13.03 -12.57 -15.26
C VAL A 131 -14.10 -11.85 -14.45
N PHE A 132 -13.81 -10.64 -13.96
CA PHE A 132 -14.70 -9.91 -13.07
C PHE A 132 -15.76 -9.15 -13.86
N PRO A 133 -17.06 -9.38 -13.58
CA PRO A 133 -18.12 -8.59 -14.18
C PRO A 133 -17.99 -7.12 -13.79
N THR A 134 -18.28 -6.24 -14.74
CA THR A 134 -18.36 -4.78 -14.48
C THR A 134 -19.76 -4.37 -14.04
N ASP A 135 -20.77 -5.11 -14.50
CA ASP A 135 -22.18 -4.89 -14.18
C ASP A 135 -22.78 -6.14 -13.51
N PRO A 136 -23.71 -5.95 -12.55
CA PRO A 136 -24.20 -4.68 -12.02
C PRO A 136 -23.19 -3.96 -11.10
N LEU A 137 -23.29 -2.64 -10.99
CA LEU A 137 -22.37 -1.76 -10.25
C LEU A 137 -22.09 -2.21 -8.81
N TRP A 138 -23.10 -2.69 -8.07
CA TRP A 138 -22.94 -3.14 -6.68
C TRP A 138 -22.00 -4.34 -6.54
N LEU A 139 -21.85 -5.15 -7.59
CA LEU A 139 -20.92 -6.28 -7.65
C LEU A 139 -19.59 -5.85 -8.30
N GLY A 140 -19.66 -5.05 -9.37
CA GLY A 140 -18.48 -4.59 -10.10
C GLY A 140 -17.54 -3.71 -9.27
N LEU A 141 -18.07 -2.85 -8.39
CA LEU A 141 -17.27 -1.96 -7.55
C LEU A 141 -16.40 -2.71 -6.52
N PRO A 142 -16.94 -3.64 -5.69
CA PRO A 142 -16.12 -4.46 -4.80
C PRO A 142 -15.10 -5.33 -5.54
N LEU A 143 -15.47 -5.94 -6.67
CA LEU A 143 -14.54 -6.76 -7.46
C LEU A 143 -13.41 -5.93 -8.07
N ARG A 144 -13.72 -4.71 -8.51
CA ARG A 144 -12.70 -3.75 -8.94
C ARG A 144 -11.75 -3.39 -7.80
N ALA A 145 -12.27 -3.06 -6.63
CA ALA A 145 -11.45 -2.82 -5.45
C ALA A 145 -10.57 -4.03 -5.11
N LEU A 146 -11.11 -5.25 -5.17
CA LEU A 146 -10.37 -6.49 -4.96
C LEU A 146 -9.25 -6.66 -6.01
N ARG A 147 -9.52 -6.39 -7.28
CA ARG A 147 -8.52 -6.44 -8.35
C ARG A 147 -7.35 -5.50 -8.07
N TYR A 148 -7.63 -4.25 -7.71
CA TYR A 148 -6.58 -3.28 -7.39
C TYR A 148 -5.87 -3.59 -6.06
N PHE A 149 -6.56 -4.21 -5.10
CA PHE A 149 -5.94 -4.77 -3.90
C PHE A 149 -4.93 -5.86 -4.23
N LEU A 150 -5.33 -6.84 -5.07
CA LEU A 150 -4.45 -7.93 -5.50
C LEU A 150 -3.26 -7.43 -6.31
N LEU A 151 -3.47 -6.44 -7.17
CA LEU A 151 -2.41 -5.74 -7.88
C LEU A 151 -1.43 -5.06 -6.90
N GLY A 152 -1.96 -4.29 -5.95
CA GLY A 152 -1.16 -3.56 -4.96
C GLY A 152 -0.33 -4.49 -4.07
N ILE A 153 -0.95 -5.55 -3.54
CA ILE A 153 -0.25 -6.54 -2.69
C ILE A 153 0.73 -7.39 -3.49
N TRP A 154 0.47 -7.62 -4.79
CA TRP A 154 1.44 -8.26 -5.68
C TRP A 154 2.71 -7.43 -5.79
N VAL A 155 2.57 -6.15 -6.15
CA VAL A 155 3.71 -5.25 -6.36
C VAL A 155 4.52 -5.05 -5.08
N SER A 156 3.85 -4.95 -3.93
CA SER A 156 4.49 -4.62 -2.65
C SER A 156 4.96 -5.82 -1.83
N TYR A 157 4.36 -7.02 -1.97
CA TYR A 157 4.69 -8.19 -1.15
C TYR A 157 5.00 -9.45 -1.96
N TYR A 158 4.07 -9.93 -2.78
CA TYR A 158 4.25 -11.23 -3.44
C TYR A 158 5.36 -11.21 -4.50
N GLY A 159 5.50 -10.11 -5.25
CA GLY A 159 6.60 -9.91 -6.20
C GLY A 159 7.96 -10.01 -5.52
N PRO A 160 8.27 -9.16 -4.51
CA PRO A 160 9.48 -9.28 -3.69
C PRO A 160 9.69 -10.69 -3.12
N MET A 161 8.64 -11.31 -2.58
CA MET A 161 8.70 -12.68 -2.05
C MET A 161 9.12 -13.70 -3.13
N VAL A 162 8.55 -13.61 -4.34
CA VAL A 162 8.91 -14.47 -5.47
C VAL A 162 10.36 -14.23 -5.89
N PHE A 163 10.82 -12.97 -5.93
CA PHE A 163 12.21 -12.65 -6.27
C PHE A 163 13.22 -13.27 -5.31
N VAL A 164 12.94 -13.20 -3.99
CA VAL A 164 13.79 -13.84 -2.98
C VAL A 164 13.75 -15.36 -3.12
N ARG A 165 12.56 -15.96 -3.28
CA ARG A 165 12.42 -17.42 -3.46
C ARG A 165 13.13 -17.96 -4.70
N LEU A 166 13.15 -17.18 -5.78
CA LEU A 166 13.86 -17.51 -7.02
C LEU A 166 15.35 -17.13 -6.98
N ARG A 167 15.89 -16.68 -5.84
CA ARG A 167 17.28 -16.22 -5.67
C ARG A 167 17.67 -15.07 -6.62
N LEU A 168 16.67 -14.31 -7.06
CA LEU A 168 16.81 -13.08 -7.85
C LEU A 168 17.10 -11.87 -6.96
N ALA A 169 16.92 -11.99 -5.64
CA ALA A 169 17.22 -10.98 -4.65
C ALA A 169 17.62 -11.61 -3.32
N ASP A 170 18.37 -10.85 -2.53
CA ASP A 170 18.71 -11.22 -1.15
C ASP A 170 17.64 -10.69 -0.19
N ALA A 171 17.57 -11.31 0.99
CA ALA A 171 16.72 -10.90 2.10
C ALA A 171 17.57 -10.62 3.34
N ASP A 172 17.18 -9.62 4.12
CA ASP A 172 17.81 -9.36 5.41
C ASP A 172 17.61 -10.55 6.36
N PRO A 173 18.63 -10.91 7.18
CA PRO A 173 18.45 -11.87 8.26
C PRO A 173 17.32 -11.44 9.20
N PRO A 174 16.65 -12.37 9.89
CA PRO A 174 15.83 -12.00 11.03
C PRO A 174 16.67 -11.17 12.01
N PRO A 175 16.11 -10.17 12.71
CA PRO A 175 16.83 -9.52 13.80
C PRO A 175 17.20 -10.62 14.80
N GLY A 176 18.45 -11.07 14.73
CA GLY A 176 19.00 -12.02 15.67
C GLY A 176 18.97 -11.38 17.04
N ILE A 177 18.66 -12.16 18.06
CA ILE A 177 18.98 -11.77 19.42
C ILE A 177 20.51 -11.71 19.43
N GLU A 178 21.10 -10.52 19.31
CA GLU A 178 22.49 -10.30 19.68
C GLU A 178 22.56 -10.58 21.19
N LEU A 179 22.80 -11.84 21.53
CA LEU A 179 23.22 -12.23 22.86
C LEU A 179 24.63 -11.66 23.00
N THR A 180 24.73 -10.40 23.42
CA THR A 180 25.97 -9.85 23.95
C THR A 180 26.24 -10.62 25.24
N ILE A 181 26.90 -11.77 25.13
CA ILE A 181 27.37 -12.52 26.29
C ILE A 181 28.43 -11.61 26.93
N ARG A 182 27.99 -10.83 27.92
CA ARG A 182 28.90 -10.05 28.77
C ARG A 182 29.84 -11.08 29.41
N PRO A 183 31.16 -11.04 29.15
CA PRO A 183 32.08 -11.91 29.86
C PRO A 183 31.88 -11.65 31.36
N LEU A 184 31.61 -12.72 32.12
CA LEU A 184 31.57 -12.67 33.57
C LEU A 184 33.01 -12.45 34.03
N ASP A 185 33.42 -11.19 34.06
CA ASP A 185 34.68 -10.79 34.66
C ASP A 185 34.64 -11.24 36.13
N ARG A 186 35.52 -12.21 36.42
CA ARG A 186 35.82 -12.82 37.72
C ARG A 186 35.19 -12.12 38.92
N ILE A 187 34.24 -12.80 39.54
CA ILE A 187 33.91 -12.58 40.95
C ILE A 187 35.20 -12.87 41.73
N GLN A 188 35.93 -11.81 42.09
CA GLN A 188 37.11 -11.89 42.93
C GLN A 188 36.62 -12.17 44.36
N PRO A 189 37.07 -13.25 45.03
CA PRO A 189 36.62 -13.55 46.37
C PRO A 189 37.08 -12.44 47.34
N PRO A 190 36.27 -12.13 48.36
CA PRO A 190 36.62 -11.12 49.37
C PRO A 190 37.89 -11.55 50.12
N LYS A 191 38.76 -10.57 50.37
CA LYS A 191 40.01 -10.69 51.13
C LYS A 191 39.76 -11.05 52.60
#